data_AF-A0A839UDA8-F1
#
_entry.id   AF-A0A839UDA8-F1
#
_cell.length_a   1.000
_cell.length_b   1.000
_cell.length_c   1.000
_cell.angle_alpha   90.00
_cell.angle_beta   90.00
_cell.angle_gamma   90.00
#
_symmetry.space_group_name_H-M   'P 1'
#
loop_
_entity.id
_entity.type
_entity.pdbx_description
1 polymer ?
#
loop_
_entity_poly.entity_id
_entity_poly.type
_entity_poly.pdbx_seq_one_letter_code
_entity_poly.pdbx_strand_id
1 'polypeptide(L)'
;MQALDFWVRYPDYLADEILSQFEQSSDPEMLVAAREIFAADEPDVRRMPMMRKYYGAYEPLDTSLAILKSRGLVLPRTRKTSRGTNVRDFLLSEKAFETCAAVVENFPLMNWYRERIALVLRIADNRGGKALKDRQHEQKEYHDAQVGDTIPTIAQRVKMRLDRMGNTR
;
A
#
# COMPACT_ATOMS: atom_id res chain seq x y z
N MET A 1 6.99 -6.03 -1.95
CA MET A 1 5.75 -6.43 -1.25
C MET A 1 5.37 -5.44 -0.15
N GLN A 2 6.10 -5.35 0.97
CA GLN A 2 5.72 -4.46 2.09
C GLN A 2 5.57 -2.97 1.73
N ALA A 3 6.39 -2.45 0.80
CA ALA A 3 6.26 -1.07 0.36
C ALA A 3 4.94 -0.79 -0.38
N LEU A 4 4.44 -1.75 -1.18
CA LEU A 4 3.14 -1.64 -1.84
C LEU A 4 1.99 -1.83 -0.84
N ASP A 5 2.12 -2.82 0.05
CA ASP A 5 1.16 -3.09 1.13
C ASP A 5 0.98 -1.85 2.03
N PHE A 6 2.04 -1.09 2.28
CA PHE A 6 1.95 0.17 3.02
C PHE A 6 0.93 1.14 2.42
N TRP A 7 0.93 1.36 1.11
CA TRP A 7 -0.05 2.26 0.46
C TRP A 7 -1.49 1.72 0.44
N VAL A 8 -1.66 0.41 0.54
CA VAL A 8 -3.00 -0.19 0.73
C VAL A 8 -3.51 0.09 2.14
N ARG A 9 -2.63 -0.02 3.14
CA ARG A 9 -2.96 0.11 4.57
C ARG A 9 -3.00 1.55 5.08
N TYR A 10 -2.34 2.46 4.37
CA TYR A 10 -2.29 3.89 4.67
C TYR A 10 -2.79 4.68 3.44
N PRO A 11 -4.12 4.79 3.24
CA PRO A 11 -4.70 5.47 2.09
C PRO A 11 -4.33 6.95 1.99
N ASP A 12 -4.07 7.60 3.12
CA ASP A 12 -3.56 8.98 3.20
C ASP A 12 -2.17 9.14 2.58
N TYR A 13 -1.26 8.19 2.82
CA TYR A 13 0.06 8.17 2.16
C TYR A 13 -0.03 7.88 0.67
N LEU A 14 -0.96 7.02 0.24
CA LEU A 14 -1.23 6.83 -1.17
C LEU A 14 -1.77 8.11 -1.82
N ALA A 15 -2.74 8.77 -1.19
CA ALA A 15 -3.30 10.02 -1.68
C ALA A 15 -2.23 11.13 -1.77
N ASP A 16 -1.34 11.24 -0.79
CA ASP A 16 -0.23 12.20 -0.83
C ASP A 16 0.70 11.98 -2.03
N GLU A 17 1.04 10.72 -2.34
CA GLU A 17 1.83 10.36 -3.52
C GLU A 17 1.08 10.69 -4.82
N ILE A 18 -0.22 10.39 -4.90
CA ILE A 18 -1.06 10.74 -6.06
C ILE A 18 -1.03 12.25 -6.30
N LEU A 19 -1.15 13.07 -5.25
CA LEU A 19 -1.07 14.53 -5.37
C LEU A 19 0.30 15.01 -5.83
N SER A 20 1.37 14.39 -5.35
CA SER A 20 2.71 14.70 -5.84
C SER A 20 2.92 14.31 -7.31
N GLN A 21 2.27 13.24 -7.80
CA GLN A 21 2.26 12.92 -9.23
C GLN A 21 1.39 13.88 -10.05
N PHE A 22 0.27 14.34 -9.50
CA PHE A 22 -0.55 15.40 -10.10
C PHE A 22 0.24 16.70 -10.26
N GLU A 23 0.98 17.14 -9.23
CA GLU A 23 1.81 18.35 -9.30
C GLU A 23 2.86 18.28 -10.43
N GLN A 24 3.33 17.08 -10.78
CA GLN A 24 4.32 16.86 -11.84
C GLN A 24 3.69 16.74 -13.23
N SER A 25 2.54 16.08 -13.34
CA SER A 25 1.90 15.73 -14.62
C SER A 25 0.76 16.66 -15.03
N SER A 26 0.17 17.37 -14.06
CA SER A 26 -1.11 18.09 -14.19
C SER A 26 -2.28 17.21 -14.65
N ASP A 27 -2.21 15.89 -14.48
CA ASP A 27 -3.27 14.96 -14.86
C ASP A 27 -4.50 15.06 -13.91
N PRO A 28 -5.65 15.56 -14.37
CA PRO A 28 -6.83 15.73 -13.52
C PRO A 28 -7.35 14.42 -12.93
N GLU A 29 -7.11 13.26 -13.55
CA GLU A 29 -7.53 11.96 -13.01
C GLU A 29 -6.84 11.64 -11.68
N MET A 30 -5.62 12.11 -11.48
CA MET A 30 -4.89 11.95 -10.22
C MET A 30 -5.55 12.75 -9.11
N LEU A 31 -5.95 13.99 -9.38
CA LEU A 31 -6.64 14.82 -8.40
C LEU A 31 -8.01 14.22 -8.03
N VAL A 32 -8.74 13.67 -9.00
CA VAL A 32 -10.01 12.96 -8.74
C VAL A 32 -9.78 11.73 -7.86
N ALA A 33 -8.81 10.87 -8.20
CA ALA A 33 -8.51 9.67 -7.42
C ALA A 33 -8.11 9.99 -5.97
N ALA A 34 -7.31 11.04 -5.74
CA ALA A 34 -6.96 11.47 -4.39
C ALA A 34 -8.17 11.99 -3.62
N ARG A 35 -9.11 12.69 -4.27
CA ARG A 35 -10.37 13.15 -3.64
C ARG A 35 -11.28 11.99 -3.26
N GLU A 36 -11.41 11.00 -4.12
CA GLU A 36 -12.25 9.83 -3.86
C GLU A 36 -11.81 9.06 -2.60
N ILE A 37 -10.50 8.94 -2.36
CA ILE A 37 -9.95 8.33 -1.14
C ILE A 37 -10.49 9.02 0.12
N PHE A 38 -10.50 10.36 0.14
CA PHE A 38 -10.99 11.13 1.28
C PHE A 38 -12.51 11.20 1.34
N ALA A 39 -13.20 11.25 0.20
CA ALA A 39 -14.66 11.26 0.14
C ALA A 39 -15.27 9.94 0.66
N ALA A 40 -14.55 8.83 0.49
CA ALA A 40 -14.92 7.51 1.02
C ALA A 40 -14.43 7.26 2.46
N ASP A 41 -13.88 8.28 3.13
CA ASP A 41 -13.39 8.23 4.51
C ASP A 41 -12.31 7.15 4.75
N GLU A 42 -11.60 6.75 3.70
CA GLU A 42 -10.66 5.62 3.78
C GLU A 42 -9.50 5.82 4.76
N PRO A 43 -8.90 7.03 4.91
CA PRO A 43 -7.86 7.26 5.91
C PRO A 43 -8.28 6.93 7.35
N ASP A 44 -9.58 6.96 7.65
CA ASP A 44 -10.11 6.65 8.98
C ASP A 44 -10.66 5.21 9.02
N VAL A 45 -11.46 4.78 8.04
CA VAL A 45 -12.16 3.48 8.10
C VAL A 45 -11.37 2.30 7.53
N ARG A 46 -10.34 2.54 6.70
CA ARG A 46 -9.53 1.49 6.05
C ARG A 46 -8.10 1.40 6.56
N ARG A 47 -7.68 2.30 7.45
CA ARG A 47 -6.31 2.35 7.94
C ARG A 47 -5.97 1.11 8.78
N MET A 48 -4.87 0.45 8.43
CA MET A 48 -4.34 -0.69 9.16
C MET A 48 -2.91 -0.38 9.62
N PRO A 49 -2.68 -0.05 10.91
CA PRO A 49 -1.38 0.38 11.38
C PRO A 49 -0.26 -0.62 11.09
N MET A 50 0.90 -0.10 10.71
CA MET A 50 2.14 -0.87 10.56
C MET A 50 3.21 -0.33 11.51
N MET A 51 4.08 -1.22 11.99
CA MET A 51 5.21 -0.82 12.82
C MET A 51 6.33 -0.23 11.98
N ARG A 52 6.97 0.81 12.51
CA ARG A 52 8.21 1.36 11.98
C ARG A 52 9.38 0.46 12.40
N LYS A 53 10.14 -0.05 11.43
CA LYS A 53 11.45 -0.66 11.65
C LYS A 53 12.54 0.09 10.87
N TYR A 54 13.80 -0.27 11.13
CA TYR A 54 14.99 0.34 10.52
C TYR A 54 14.93 0.50 8.99
N TYR A 55 14.22 -0.39 8.29
CA TYR A 55 14.18 -0.43 6.82
C TYR A 55 12.79 -0.15 6.23
N GLY A 56 11.91 0.48 7.00
CA GLY A 56 10.56 0.86 6.57
C GLY A 56 9.43 0.30 7.42
N ALA A 57 8.22 0.45 6.89
CA ALA A 57 7.01 -0.16 7.41
C ALA A 57 7.13 -1.69 7.41
N TYR A 58 6.83 -2.29 8.56
CA TYR A 58 7.03 -3.71 8.80
C TYR A 58 5.79 -4.35 9.41
N GLU A 59 5.46 -5.52 8.88
CA GLU A 59 4.48 -6.44 9.42
C GLU A 59 5.13 -7.83 9.54
N PRO A 60 4.98 -8.55 10.67
CA PRO A 60 5.25 -9.98 10.75
C PRO A 60 4.28 -10.77 9.86
N LEU A 61 4.76 -11.33 8.75
CA LEU A 61 3.91 -12.03 7.80
C LEU A 61 3.76 -13.54 8.07
N ASP A 62 4.55 -14.09 8.99
CA ASP A 62 4.69 -15.54 9.13
C ASP A 62 3.38 -16.22 9.52
N THR A 63 2.60 -15.63 10.42
CA THR A 63 1.27 -16.15 10.81
C THR A 63 0.29 -16.13 9.64
N SER A 64 0.15 -14.99 8.95
CA SER A 64 -0.75 -14.86 7.80
C SER A 64 -0.36 -15.81 6.67
N LEU A 65 0.93 -15.91 6.37
CA LEU A 65 1.45 -16.83 5.36
C LEU A 65 1.29 -18.30 5.77
N ALA A 66 1.41 -18.63 7.06
CA ALA A 66 1.19 -19.99 7.55
C ALA A 66 -0.27 -20.42 7.35
N ILE A 67 -1.24 -19.54 7.61
CA ILE A 67 -2.66 -19.80 7.35
C ILE A 67 -2.88 -20.04 5.85
N LEU A 68 -2.41 -19.12 5.00
CA LEU A 68 -2.57 -19.24 3.54
C LEU A 68 -1.88 -20.51 2.99
N LYS A 69 -0.71 -20.85 3.52
CA LYS A 69 0.03 -22.07 3.18
C LYS A 69 -0.72 -23.33 3.61
N SER A 70 -1.26 -23.36 4.83
CA SER A 70 -2.02 -24.52 5.34
C SER A 70 -3.24 -24.85 4.48
N ARG A 71 -3.80 -23.85 3.78
CA ARG A 71 -4.93 -24.01 2.86
C ARG A 71 -4.54 -24.27 1.41
N GLY A 72 -3.23 -24.34 1.13
CA GLY A 72 -2.67 -24.55 -0.19
C GLY A 72 -2.80 -23.34 -1.13
N LEU A 73 -2.99 -22.13 -0.60
CA LEU A 73 -3.19 -20.92 -1.40
C LEU A 73 -1.86 -20.26 -1.79
N VAL A 74 -0.91 -20.20 -0.84
CA VAL A 74 0.40 -19.58 -1.05
C VAL A 74 1.50 -20.51 -0.58
N LEU A 75 2.58 -20.61 -1.34
CA LEU A 75 3.80 -21.31 -0.95
C LEU A 75 4.98 -20.34 -0.90
N PRO A 76 5.34 -19.82 0.30
CA PRO A 76 6.56 -19.05 0.48
C PRO A 76 7.79 -19.92 0.25
N ARG A 77 8.73 -19.43 -0.55
CA ARG A 77 10.02 -20.06 -0.83
C ARG A 77 11.13 -19.04 -0.62
N THR A 78 12.27 -19.52 -0.11
CA THR A 78 13.49 -18.73 -0.05
C THR A 78 14.50 -19.33 -1.01
N ARG A 79 14.87 -18.58 -2.03
CA ARG A 79 15.98 -18.92 -2.92
C ARG A 79 17.24 -18.21 -2.46
N LYS A 80 18.31 -18.98 -2.29
CA LYS A 80 19.65 -18.43 -2.05
C LYS A 80 20.21 -17.94 -3.38
N THR A 81 20.75 -16.73 -3.40
CA THR A 81 21.49 -16.24 -4.57
C THR A 81 22.98 -16.37 -4.33
N SER A 82 23.77 -16.52 -5.40
CA SER A 82 25.23 -16.57 -5.35
C SER A 82 25.87 -15.29 -4.79
N ARG A 83 25.12 -14.19 -4.74
CA ARG A 83 25.54 -12.89 -4.19
C ARG A 83 25.26 -12.72 -2.69
N GLY A 84 24.82 -13.76 -1.99
CA GLY A 84 24.59 -13.74 -0.54
C GLY A 84 23.24 -13.15 -0.10
N THR A 85 22.46 -12.57 -1.01
CA THR A 85 21.10 -12.07 -0.69
C THR A 85 20.07 -13.18 -0.88
N ASN A 86 19.27 -13.45 0.14
CA ASN A 86 18.13 -14.36 0.03
C ASN A 86 16.97 -13.66 -0.71
N VAL A 87 16.42 -14.31 -1.74
CA VAL A 87 15.20 -13.86 -2.41
C VAL A 87 14.03 -14.66 -1.87
N ARG A 88 12.94 -13.97 -1.51
CA ARG A 88 11.69 -14.60 -1.08
C ARG A 88 10.71 -14.58 -2.25
N ASP A 89 10.32 -15.76 -2.71
CA ASP A 89 9.26 -15.92 -3.70
C ASP A 89 7.99 -16.41 -3.00
N PHE A 90 6.84 -16.02 -3.56
CA PHE A 90 5.53 -16.47 -3.10
C PHE A 90 4.83 -17.09 -4.30
N LEU A 91 4.76 -18.42 -4.33
CA LEU A 91 4.07 -19.14 -5.40
C LEU A 91 2.58 -19.20 -5.06
N LEU A 92 1.73 -18.81 -6.00
CA LEU A 92 0.27 -18.86 -5.86
C LEU A 92 -0.25 -20.11 -6.56
N SER A 93 -1.22 -20.79 -5.95
CA SER A 93 -1.94 -21.88 -6.59
C SER A 93 -3.14 -21.36 -7.39
N GLU A 94 -3.64 -22.17 -8.32
CA GLU A 94 -4.91 -21.88 -9.02
C GLU A 94 -6.07 -21.67 -8.03
N LYS A 95 -6.15 -22.53 -7.01
CA LYS A 95 -7.08 -22.41 -5.88
C LYS A 95 -7.03 -21.03 -5.19
N ALA A 96 -5.89 -20.36 -5.17
CA ALA A 96 -5.80 -19.01 -4.61
C ALA A 96 -6.62 -18.01 -5.42
N PHE A 97 -6.57 -18.09 -6.75
CA PHE A 97 -7.35 -17.23 -7.63
C PHE A 97 -8.85 -17.52 -7.52
N GLU A 98 -9.24 -18.79 -7.52
CA GLU A 98 -10.63 -19.21 -7.31
C GLU A 98 -11.16 -18.71 -5.96
N THR A 99 -10.36 -18.86 -4.89
CA THR A 99 -10.73 -18.39 -3.55
C THR A 99 -10.92 -16.88 -3.53
N CYS A 100 -10.03 -16.10 -4.16
CA CYS A 100 -10.17 -14.66 -4.26
C CYS A 100 -11.44 -14.25 -5.03
N ALA A 101 -11.75 -14.94 -6.13
CA ALA A 101 -12.97 -14.68 -6.91
C ALA A 101 -14.22 -14.96 -6.07
N ALA A 102 -14.29 -16.12 -5.42
CA ALA A 102 -15.39 -16.50 -4.54
C ALA A 102 -15.55 -15.55 -3.35
N VAL A 103 -14.45 -15.06 -2.75
CA VAL A 103 -14.51 -14.09 -1.65
C VAL A 103 -15.17 -12.78 -2.11
N VAL A 104 -14.82 -12.26 -3.29
CA VAL A 104 -15.45 -11.03 -3.78
C VAL A 104 -16.91 -11.25 -4.17
N GLU A 105 -17.23 -12.40 -4.75
CA GLU A 105 -18.62 -12.77 -5.07
C GLU A 105 -19.50 -12.84 -3.82
N ASN A 106 -19.04 -13.54 -2.79
CA ASN A 106 -19.80 -13.73 -1.54
C ASN A 106 -19.76 -12.50 -0.62
N PHE A 107 -18.72 -11.68 -0.73
CA PHE A 107 -18.53 -10.47 0.06
C PHE A 107 -18.14 -9.30 -0.86
N PRO A 108 -19.10 -8.65 -1.52
CA PRO A 108 -18.83 -7.58 -2.49
C PRO A 108 -17.96 -6.44 -1.94
N LEU A 109 -18.03 -6.16 -0.63
CA LEU A 109 -17.16 -5.18 0.04
C LEU A 109 -15.66 -5.49 -0.10
N MET A 110 -15.28 -6.75 -0.33
CA MET A 110 -13.89 -7.17 -0.56
C MET A 110 -13.38 -6.74 -1.94
N ASN A 111 -14.26 -6.36 -2.87
CA ASN A 111 -13.86 -5.75 -4.15
C ASN A 111 -12.98 -4.50 -3.93
N TRP A 112 -13.21 -3.77 -2.83
CA TRP A 112 -12.38 -2.63 -2.47
C TRP A 112 -10.88 -2.96 -2.49
N TYR A 113 -10.46 -4.13 -1.98
CA TYR A 113 -9.04 -4.51 -1.98
C TYR A 113 -8.51 -4.72 -3.40
N ARG A 114 -9.32 -5.24 -4.32
CA ARG A 114 -8.94 -5.43 -5.73
C ARG A 114 -8.74 -4.09 -6.43
N GLU A 115 -9.70 -3.18 -6.29
CA GLU A 115 -9.64 -1.84 -6.86
C GLU A 115 -8.48 -1.03 -6.27
N ARG A 116 -8.30 -1.11 -4.95
CA ARG A 116 -7.21 -0.45 -4.23
C ARG A 116 -5.84 -0.95 -4.71
N ILE A 117 -5.66 -2.26 -4.87
CA ILE A 117 -4.42 -2.83 -5.39
C ILE A 117 -4.17 -2.38 -6.83
N ALA A 118 -5.19 -2.35 -7.69
CA ALA A 118 -5.05 -1.85 -9.06
C ALA A 118 -4.59 -0.38 -9.09
N LEU A 119 -5.19 0.48 -8.26
CA LEU A 119 -4.77 1.86 -8.10
C LEU A 119 -3.33 1.96 -7.59
N VAL A 120 -2.97 1.23 -6.54
CA VAL A 120 -1.61 1.20 -5.98
C VAL A 120 -0.58 0.80 -7.04
N LEU A 121 -0.87 -0.22 -7.85
CA LEU A 121 0.02 -0.66 -8.93
C LEU A 121 0.16 0.38 -10.04
N ARG A 122 -0.94 1.06 -10.40
CA ARG A 122 -0.92 2.17 -11.35
C ARG A 122 -0.02 3.31 -10.86
N ILE A 123 -0.20 3.74 -9.61
CA ILE A 123 0.58 4.84 -9.00
C ILE A 123 2.04 4.44 -8.75
N ALA A 124 2.29 3.17 -8.47
CA ALA A 124 3.66 2.66 -8.36
C ALA A 124 4.42 2.71 -9.68
N ASP A 125 3.74 2.71 -10.83
CA ASP A 125 4.33 2.87 -12.18
C ASP A 125 5.62 2.04 -12.38
N ASN A 126 5.53 0.73 -12.12
CA ASN A 126 6.64 -0.22 -12.17
C ASN A 126 7.87 0.10 -11.28
N ARG A 127 7.78 1.06 -10.36
CA ARG A 127 8.85 1.37 -9.41
C ARG A 127 9.17 0.16 -8.54
N GLY A 128 10.45 -0.18 -8.50
CA GLY A 128 10.95 -1.25 -7.64
C GLY A 128 10.78 -0.93 -6.15
N GLY A 129 10.83 -1.97 -5.31
CA GLY A 129 10.62 -1.82 -3.86
C GLY A 129 11.58 -0.86 -3.15
N LYS A 130 12.78 -0.60 -3.72
CA LYS A 130 13.70 0.41 -3.20
C LYS A 130 13.18 1.82 -3.47
N ALA A 131 12.84 2.14 -4.72
CA ALA A 131 12.31 3.45 -5.10
C ALA A 131 11.03 3.80 -4.34
N LEU A 132 10.14 2.82 -4.12
CA LEU A 132 8.94 3.01 -3.31
C LEU A 132 9.26 3.33 -1.84
N LYS A 133 10.28 2.69 -1.26
CA LYS A 133 10.73 3.00 0.10
C LYS A 133 11.36 4.38 0.16
N ASP A 134 12.19 4.74 -0.80
CA ASP A 134 12.84 6.05 -0.85
C ASP A 134 11.77 7.17 -0.83
N ARG A 135 10.71 7.03 -1.64
CA ARG A 135 9.53 7.92 -1.62
C ARG A 135 8.80 7.96 -0.28
N GLN A 136 8.66 6.83 0.41
CA GLN A 136 8.08 6.79 1.75
C GLN A 136 8.97 7.51 2.77
N HIS A 137 10.30 7.42 2.64
CA HIS A 137 11.25 8.09 3.51
C HIS A 137 11.34 9.61 3.29
N GLU A 138 10.93 10.13 2.13
CA GLU A 138 10.77 11.58 1.89
C GLU A 138 9.70 12.21 2.80
N GLN A 139 8.80 11.40 3.36
CA GLN A 139 7.72 11.86 4.22
C GLN A 139 8.22 12.06 5.65
N LYS A 140 8.19 13.30 6.15
CA LYS A 140 8.72 13.66 7.47
C LYS A 140 8.14 12.82 8.61
N GLU A 141 6.83 12.64 8.65
CA GLU A 141 6.13 11.89 9.69
C GLU A 141 6.47 10.39 9.65
N TYR A 142 6.81 9.86 8.47
CA TYR A 142 7.31 8.50 8.31
C TYR A 142 8.79 8.38 8.70
N HIS A 143 9.58 9.41 8.40
CA HIS A 143 10.99 9.50 8.76
C HIS A 143 11.18 9.61 10.28
N ASP A 144 10.39 10.47 10.93
CA ASP A 144 10.51 10.83 12.34
C ASP A 144 9.84 9.81 13.29
N ALA A 145 9.07 8.86 12.75
CA ALA A 145 8.52 7.75 13.54
C ALA A 145 9.65 6.94 14.19
N GLN A 146 9.55 6.73 15.51
CA GLN A 146 10.55 5.96 16.25
C GLN A 146 10.47 4.47 15.88
N VAL A 147 11.61 3.79 15.95
CA VAL A 147 11.66 2.34 15.72
C VAL A 147 10.85 1.63 16.81
N GLY A 148 9.88 0.83 16.40
CA GLY A 148 8.95 0.13 17.30
C GLY A 148 7.57 0.76 17.39
N ASP A 149 7.42 2.04 17.01
CA ASP A 149 6.14 2.73 17.04
C ASP A 149 5.30 2.44 15.79
N THR A 150 4.00 2.68 15.88
CA THR A 150 3.13 2.71 14.71
C THR A 150 3.41 3.94 13.87
N ILE A 151 3.43 3.77 12.55
CA ILE A 151 3.56 4.91 11.64
C ILE A 151 2.32 5.81 11.78
N PRO A 152 2.50 7.12 12.06
CA PRO A 152 1.39 8.05 12.23
C PRO A 152 0.64 8.30 10.92
N THR A 153 -0.58 8.82 11.01
CA THR A 153 -1.34 9.29 9.84
C THR A 153 -0.88 10.69 9.42
N ILE A 154 -1.02 10.99 8.13
CA ILE A 154 -0.84 12.31 7.53
C ILE A 154 -2.15 12.87 6.96
N ALA A 155 -3.30 12.26 7.25
CA ALA A 155 -4.59 12.58 6.64
C ALA A 155 -4.94 14.07 6.70
N GLN A 156 -4.73 14.74 7.84
CA GLN A 156 -5.01 16.17 7.98
C GLN A 156 -4.15 17.02 7.04
N ARG A 157 -2.86 16.70 6.92
CA ARG A 157 -1.92 17.41 6.02
C ARG A 157 -2.32 17.23 4.56
N VAL A 158 -2.70 16.02 4.17
CA VAL A 158 -3.14 15.70 2.80
C VAL A 158 -4.46 16.38 2.48
N LYS A 159 -5.42 16.41 3.42
CA LYS A 159 -6.67 17.15 3.29
C LYS A 159 -6.42 18.65 3.02
N MET A 160 -5.50 19.26 3.77
CA MET A 160 -5.10 20.65 3.51
C MET A 160 -4.47 20.85 2.13
N ARG A 161 -3.72 19.88 1.59
CA ARG A 161 -3.19 19.94 0.21
C ARG A 161 -4.33 19.88 -0.81
N LEU A 162 -5.28 18.95 -0.64
CA LEU A 162 -6.46 18.80 -1.50
C LEU A 162 -7.32 20.06 -1.58
N ASP A 163 -7.54 20.73 -0.45
CA ASP A 163 -8.35 21.94 -0.37
C ASP A 163 -7.68 23.10 -1.12
N ARG A 164 -6.36 23.26 -0.98
CA ARG A 164 -5.58 24.26 -1.72
C ARG A 164 -5.67 24.05 -3.24
N MET A 165 -5.56 22.81 -3.70
CA MET A 165 -5.65 22.48 -5.12
C MET A 165 -7.07 22.57 -5.68
N GLY A 166 -8.10 22.50 -4.83
CA GLY A 166 -9.50 22.66 -5.23
C GLY A 166 -9.92 24.11 -5.43
N ASN A 167 -9.23 25.03 -4.77
CA ASN A 167 -9.51 26.47 -4.82
C ASN A 167 -8.79 27.21 -5.96
N THR A 168 -7.90 26.55 -6.70
CA THR A 168 -7.15 27.16 -7.82
C THR A 168 -7.91 27.11 -9.16
N ARG A 169 -9.23 27.37 -9.15
CA ARG A 169 -10.03 27.49 -10.39
C ARG A 169 -9.94 28.89 -10.97
#